data_AF-A3DG59-F1
#
_entry.id   AF-A3DG59-F1
#
_cell.length_a   1.000
_cell.length_b   1.000
_cell.length_c   1.000
_cell.angle_alpha   90.00
_cell.angle_beta   90.00
_cell.angle_gamma   90.00
#
_symmetry.space_group_name_H-M   'P 1'
#
loop_
_entity.id
_entity.type
_entity.pdbx_description
1 polymer ?
#
loop_
_entity_poly.entity_id
_entity_poly.type
_entity_poly.pdbx_seq_one_letter_code
_entity_poly.pdbx_strand_id
1 'polypeptide(L)'
;MAIKIINPPIVEPITLEEAKQHLRVDGNDDDLLIQSLIKQAREWCENFQNRKYITQTLEFVLDTFPNGNAIVFDSCSPIQKVESIKYYDENRQEYLFDESNYIFDLDGFVNRVVLNRGKHWPTVELQSVNAVRVRLIAGYGDSGDKVPEAIKWAMILQMKLLYDDYRPEEKTKLEEARNALLSMNRVIPI
;
A
#
# COMPACT_ATOMS: atom_id res chain seq x y z
N MET A 1 -1.64 -12.09 9.74
CA MET A 1 -0.98 -11.41 8.60
C MET A 1 -0.66 -9.98 9.03
N ALA A 2 0.55 -9.49 8.74
CA ALA A 2 0.95 -8.12 9.07
C ALA A 2 1.78 -7.52 7.93
N ILE A 3 1.63 -6.21 7.69
CA ILE A 3 2.48 -5.45 6.78
C ILE A 3 3.37 -4.54 7.59
N LYS A 4 4.67 -4.58 7.30
CA LYS A 4 5.65 -3.66 7.85
C LYS A 4 6.21 -2.79 6.75
N ILE A 5 6.28 -1.49 7.01
CA ILE A 5 6.97 -0.55 6.13
C ILE A 5 8.45 -0.60 6.51
N ILE A 6 9.30 -1.03 5.58
CA ILE A 6 10.75 -1.09 5.77
C ILE A 6 11.37 0.25 5.37
N ASN A 7 11.05 0.71 4.16
CA ASN A 7 11.41 2.03 3.68
C ASN A 7 10.12 2.79 3.34
N PRO A 8 9.83 3.91 4.02
CA PRO A 8 8.68 4.74 3.68
C PRO A 8 8.86 5.40 2.30
N PRO A 9 7.79 5.90 1.68
CA PRO A 9 7.90 6.67 0.44
C PRO A 9 8.76 7.93 0.66
N ILE A 10 9.67 8.20 -0.28
CA ILE A 10 10.63 9.32 -0.22
C ILE A 10 9.96 10.64 -0.64
N VAL A 11 8.91 10.54 -1.47
CA VAL A 11 8.13 11.68 -1.97
C VAL A 11 6.65 11.46 -1.67
N GLU A 12 5.89 12.54 -1.70
CA GLU A 12 4.43 12.49 -1.57
C GLU A 12 3.75 12.60 -2.95
N PRO A 13 2.54 12.03 -3.14
CA PRO A 13 1.79 12.13 -4.39
C PRO A 13 1.43 13.56 -4.82
N ILE A 14 1.33 14.48 -3.86
CA ILE A 14 0.95 15.88 -4.06
C ILE A 14 2.03 16.74 -3.43
N THR A 15 2.48 17.75 -4.17
CA THR A 15 3.45 18.72 -3.69
C THR A 15 2.82 19.74 -2.73
N LEU A 16 3.65 20.39 -1.91
CA LEU A 16 3.17 21.43 -1.00
C LEU A 16 2.48 22.58 -1.75
N GLU A 17 3.05 23.00 -2.88
CA GLU A 17 2.49 24.08 -3.71
C GLU A 17 1.13 23.72 -4.30
N GLU A 18 0.97 22.50 -4.81
CA GLU A 18 -0.34 22.00 -5.29
C GLU A 18 -1.36 21.97 -4.15
N ALA A 19 -0.98 21.48 -2.97
CA ALA A 19 -1.86 21.44 -1.82
C ALA A 19 -2.29 22.86 -1.39
N LYS A 20 -1.37 23.82 -1.35
CA LYS A 20 -1.65 25.24 -1.04
C LYS A 20 -2.61 25.86 -2.04
N GLN A 21 -2.42 25.61 -3.34
CA GLN A 21 -3.34 26.07 -4.38
C GLN A 21 -4.76 25.52 -4.18
N HIS A 22 -4.88 24.24 -3.80
CA HIS A 22 -6.19 23.62 -3.58
C HIS A 22 -6.90 24.09 -2.29
N LEU A 23 -6.13 24.39 -1.24
CA LEU A 23 -6.61 24.94 0.03
C LEU A 23 -6.78 26.47 -0.01
N ARG A 24 -6.32 27.14 -1.07
CA ARG A 24 -6.32 28.61 -1.21
C ARG A 24 -5.54 29.30 -0.08
N VAL A 25 -4.40 28.72 0.29
CA VAL A 25 -3.51 29.27 1.30
C VAL A 25 -2.38 30.03 0.61
N ASP A 26 -2.24 31.31 0.96
CA ASP A 26 -1.13 32.16 0.55
C ASP A 26 -0.13 32.30 1.72
N GLY A 27 1.17 32.35 1.41
CA GLY A 27 2.23 32.45 2.44
C GLY A 27 2.66 31.10 3.01
N ASN A 28 3.52 31.10 4.04
CA ASN A 28 4.25 29.89 4.48
C ASN A 28 3.96 29.47 5.93
N ASP A 29 3.03 30.15 6.62
CA ASP A 29 2.75 29.92 8.03
C ASP A 29 2.19 28.51 8.28
N ASP A 30 1.40 28.00 7.33
CA ASP A 30 0.74 26.69 7.41
C ASP A 30 1.53 25.56 6.73
N ASP A 31 2.74 25.82 6.22
CA ASP A 31 3.49 24.84 5.42
C ASP A 31 3.72 23.52 6.18
N LEU A 32 4.04 23.59 7.48
CA LEU A 32 4.23 22.41 8.32
C LEU A 32 2.93 21.62 8.54
N LEU A 33 1.81 22.34 8.70
CA LEU A 33 0.50 21.73 8.86
C LEU A 33 0.07 21.03 7.57
N ILE A 34 0.20 21.70 6.43
CA ILE A 34 -0.16 21.17 5.12
C ILE A 34 0.70 19.95 4.77
N GLN A 35 2.01 19.97 5.06
CA GLN A 35 2.86 18.79 4.90
C GLN A 35 2.39 17.58 5.73
N SER A 36 1.92 17.83 6.96
CA SER A 36 1.34 16.78 7.81
C SER A 36 0.01 16.25 7.25
N LEU A 37 -0.83 17.14 6.73
CA LEU A 37 -2.10 16.79 6.09
C LEU A 37 -1.92 15.97 4.82
N ILE A 38 -0.91 16.27 4.00
CA ILE A 38 -0.59 15.47 2.80
C ILE A 38 -0.27 14.02 3.20
N LYS A 39 0.57 13.83 4.23
CA LYS A 39 0.94 12.50 4.73
C LYS A 39 -0.28 11.75 5.26
N GLN A 40 -1.10 12.42 6.06
CA GLN A 40 -2.32 11.83 6.61
C GLN A 40 -3.28 11.43 5.50
N ALA A 41 -3.47 12.29 4.50
CA ALA A 41 -4.35 12.03 3.38
C ALA A 41 -3.87 10.83 2.56
N ARG A 42 -2.55 10.73 2.30
CA ARG A 42 -1.95 9.53 1.67
C ARG A 42 -2.28 8.29 2.49
N GLU A 43 -1.95 8.27 3.77
CA GLU A 43 -2.14 7.10 4.65
C GLU A 43 -3.62 6.67 4.71
N TRP A 44 -4.53 7.63 4.80
CA TRP A 44 -5.97 7.36 4.82
C TRP A 44 -6.44 6.73 3.50
N CYS A 45 -6.07 7.34 2.37
CA CYS A 45 -6.48 6.87 1.05
C CYS A 45 -5.84 5.51 0.71
N GLU A 46 -4.57 5.30 1.06
CA GLU A 46 -3.87 4.01 0.91
C GLU A 46 -4.57 2.90 1.71
N ASN A 47 -4.93 3.17 2.96
CA ASN A 47 -5.62 2.21 3.83
C ASN A 47 -7.05 1.93 3.33
N PHE A 48 -7.75 2.95 2.82
CA PHE A 48 -9.08 2.77 2.25
C PHE A 48 -9.07 1.87 1.00
N GLN A 49 -8.09 2.08 0.11
CA GLN A 49 -7.97 1.32 -1.14
C GLN A 49 -7.23 0.00 -1.00
N ASN A 50 -6.53 -0.22 0.13
CA ASN A 50 -5.58 -1.31 0.32
C ASN A 50 -4.45 -1.28 -0.73
N ARG A 51 -4.01 -0.06 -1.06
CA ARG A 51 -3.03 0.19 -2.12
C ARG A 51 -1.92 1.13 -1.70
N LYS A 52 -0.78 1.05 -2.38
CA LYS A 52 0.36 1.94 -2.18
C LYS A 52 0.51 2.91 -3.34
N TYR A 53 0.77 4.18 -3.05
CA TYR A 53 0.79 5.23 -4.08
C TYR A 53 2.18 5.48 -4.63
N ILE A 54 3.12 5.80 -3.74
CA ILE A 54 4.53 5.99 -4.07
C ILE A 54 5.31 4.71 -3.76
N THR A 55 6.34 4.45 -4.55
CA THR A 55 7.28 3.34 -4.35
C THR A 55 7.78 3.32 -2.91
N GLN A 56 7.54 2.21 -2.23
CA GLN A 56 8.00 1.95 -0.88
C GLN A 56 8.34 0.47 -0.70
N THR A 57 9.28 0.17 0.19
CA THR A 57 9.66 -1.20 0.50
C THR A 57 8.83 -1.70 1.67
N LEU A 58 8.11 -2.80 1.45
CA LEU A 58 7.27 -3.43 2.45
C LEU A 58 7.77 -4.84 2.77
N GLU A 59 7.47 -5.29 3.97
CA GLU A 59 7.63 -6.68 4.39
C GLU A 59 6.27 -7.22 4.80
N PHE A 60 5.77 -8.16 4.00
CA PHE A 60 4.53 -8.88 4.25
C PHE A 60 4.83 -10.12 5.09
N VAL A 61 4.20 -10.21 6.26
CA VAL A 61 4.49 -11.22 7.26
C VAL A 61 3.28 -12.14 7.42
N LEU A 62 3.54 -13.44 7.29
CA LEU A 62 2.58 -14.53 7.38
C LEU A 62 3.02 -15.50 8.46
N ASP A 63 2.06 -16.11 9.16
CA ASP A 63 2.35 -17.12 10.18
C ASP A 63 2.68 -18.48 9.56
N THR A 64 2.13 -18.77 8.38
CA THR A 64 2.40 -20.00 7.62
C THR A 64 2.21 -19.75 6.12
N PHE A 65 2.72 -20.65 5.28
CA PHE A 65 2.40 -20.65 3.86
C PHE A 65 0.91 -20.97 3.65
N PRO A 66 0.28 -20.37 2.62
CA PRO A 66 -1.12 -20.65 2.33
C PRO A 66 -1.32 -22.11 1.90
N ASN A 67 -2.49 -22.67 2.22
CA ASN A 67 -2.86 -24.03 1.80
C ASN A 67 -3.00 -24.16 0.26
N GLY A 68 -3.19 -23.04 -0.44
CA GLY A 68 -3.23 -22.98 -1.90
C GLY A 68 -1.85 -22.83 -2.53
N ASN A 69 -1.81 -22.75 -3.86
CA ASN A 69 -0.57 -22.54 -4.61
C ASN A 69 -0.15 -21.07 -4.73
N ALA A 70 -0.86 -20.14 -4.08
CA ALA A 70 -0.64 -18.71 -4.25
C ALA A 70 -0.67 -17.92 -2.94
N ILE A 71 0.25 -16.97 -2.80
CA ILE A 71 0.22 -15.91 -1.78
C ILE A 71 -0.41 -14.68 -2.44
N VAL A 72 -1.54 -14.23 -1.90
CA VAL A 72 -2.29 -13.07 -2.42
C VAL A 72 -1.96 -11.84 -1.58
N PHE A 73 -1.67 -10.72 -2.23
CA PHE A 73 -1.34 -9.45 -1.58
C PHE A 73 -2.50 -8.46 -1.70
N ASP A 74 -3.47 -8.62 -0.81
CA ASP A 74 -4.69 -7.80 -0.76
C ASP A 74 -4.46 -6.36 -0.31
N SER A 75 -3.38 -6.09 0.43
CA SER A 75 -3.17 -4.85 1.18
C SER A 75 -1.99 -3.98 0.72
N CYS A 76 -1.32 -4.35 -0.37
CA CYS A 76 -0.14 -3.63 -0.87
C CYS A 76 -0.01 -3.56 -2.39
N SER A 77 -1.11 -3.68 -3.14
CA SER A 77 -1.09 -3.49 -4.60
C SER A 77 -0.99 -1.99 -4.97
N PRO A 78 -0.45 -1.58 -6.13
CA PRO A 78 0.28 -2.38 -7.09
C PRO A 78 1.70 -2.67 -6.56
N ILE A 79 2.12 -3.92 -6.72
CA ILE A 79 3.50 -4.35 -6.43
C ILE A 79 4.30 -4.24 -7.72
N GLN A 80 5.50 -3.67 -7.66
CA GLN A 80 6.42 -3.58 -8.78
C GLN A 80 7.35 -4.79 -8.85
N LYS A 81 7.81 -5.27 -7.69
CA LYS A 81 8.74 -6.39 -7.60
C LYS A 81 8.67 -7.07 -6.23
N VAL A 82 8.88 -8.39 -6.20
CA VAL A 82 9.21 -9.15 -4.98
C VAL A 82 10.74 -9.25 -4.88
N GLU A 83 11.32 -8.83 -3.76
CA GLU A 83 12.76 -8.88 -3.54
C GLU A 83 13.23 -10.21 -2.96
N SER A 84 12.45 -10.78 -2.03
CA SER A 84 12.79 -12.07 -1.43
C SER A 84 11.60 -12.66 -0.70
N ILE A 85 11.50 -13.98 -0.70
CA ILE A 85 10.61 -14.75 0.17
C ILE A 85 11.51 -15.53 1.12
N LYS A 86 11.39 -15.23 2.42
CA LYS A 86 12.14 -15.88 3.49
C LYS A 86 11.19 -16.62 4.41
N TYR A 87 11.65 -17.73 4.98
CA TYR A 87 10.91 -18.44 6.00
C TYR A 87 11.81 -18.89 7.15
N TYR A 88 11.20 -19.08 8.33
CA TYR A 88 11.85 -19.50 9.55
C TYR A 88 11.32 -20.86 9.98
N ASP A 89 12.23 -21.78 10.29
CA ASP A 89 11.87 -23.07 10.90
C ASP A 89 11.55 -22.92 12.40
N GLU A 90 11.17 -24.03 13.04
CA GLU A 90 10.93 -24.11 14.49
C GLU A 90 12.13 -23.64 15.35
N ASN A 91 13.36 -23.77 14.82
CA ASN A 91 14.61 -23.38 15.46
C ASN A 91 14.97 -21.91 15.20
N ARG A 92 14.10 -21.16 14.51
CA ARG A 92 14.30 -19.77 14.06
C ARG A 92 15.45 -19.61 13.07
N GLN A 93 15.85 -20.68 12.39
CA GLN A 93 16.82 -20.62 11.31
C GLN A 93 16.14 -20.03 10.08
N GLU A 94 16.78 -19.02 9.49
CA GLU A 94 16.30 -18.37 8.27
C GLU A 94 16.67 -19.19 7.03
N TYR A 95 15.70 -19.37 6.15
CA TYR A 95 15.86 -19.96 4.82
C TYR A 95 15.31 -19.03 3.75
N LEU A 96 15.94 -19.07 2.57
CA LEU A 96 15.48 -18.37 1.38
C LEU A 96 14.66 -19.32 0.50
N PHE A 97 13.47 -18.88 0.11
CA PHE A 97 12.69 -19.58 -0.89
C PHE A 97 13.10 -19.11 -2.29
N ASP A 98 13.69 -20.03 -3.05
CA ASP A 98 14.30 -19.76 -4.35
C ASP A 98 13.29 -19.20 -5.38
N GLU A 99 13.71 -18.17 -6.12
CA GLU A 99 12.89 -17.50 -7.15
C GLU A 99 12.44 -18.46 -8.27
N SER A 100 13.19 -19.53 -8.55
CA SER A 100 12.81 -20.55 -9.54
C SER A 100 11.58 -21.37 -9.14
N ASN A 101 11.15 -21.30 -7.87
CA ASN A 101 10.00 -22.05 -7.39
C ASN A 101 8.67 -21.31 -7.57
N TYR A 102 8.67 -20.04 -7.95
CA TYR A 102 7.46 -19.24 -8.07
C TYR A 102 7.48 -18.27 -9.25
N ILE A 103 6.30 -17.83 -9.66
CA ILE A 103 6.06 -16.78 -10.65
C ILE A 103 5.33 -15.65 -9.94
N PHE A 104 5.69 -14.42 -10.29
CA PHE A 104 4.98 -13.25 -9.80
C PHE A 104 3.97 -12.75 -10.83
N ASP A 105 2.70 -12.65 -10.41
CA ASP A 105 1.60 -12.12 -11.21
C ASP A 105 1.49 -10.61 -10.96
N LEU A 106 2.12 -9.85 -11.85
CA LEU A 106 2.13 -8.39 -11.87
C LEU A 106 0.92 -7.80 -12.60
N ASP A 107 0.34 -8.55 -13.53
CA ASP A 107 -0.75 -8.10 -14.39
C ASP A 107 -2.11 -8.11 -13.67
N GLY A 108 -2.25 -8.95 -12.64
CA GLY A 108 -3.42 -9.01 -11.79
C GLY A 108 -3.71 -7.70 -11.06
N PHE A 109 -4.99 -7.32 -10.98
CA PHE A 109 -5.44 -6.18 -10.17
C PHE A 109 -5.08 -6.32 -8.69
N VAL A 110 -5.12 -7.56 -8.19
CA VAL A 110 -4.54 -7.96 -6.89
C VAL A 110 -3.33 -8.81 -7.19
N ASN A 111 -2.15 -8.33 -6.79
CA ASN A 111 -0.91 -9.03 -7.06
C ASN A 111 -0.82 -10.33 -6.24
N ARG A 112 -0.20 -11.35 -6.82
CA ARG A 112 0.01 -12.64 -6.16
C ARG A 112 1.31 -13.29 -6.59
N VAL A 113 1.91 -14.03 -5.67
CA VAL A 113 2.98 -14.99 -5.98
C VAL A 113 2.32 -16.36 -6.14
N VAL A 114 2.56 -17.02 -7.27
CA VAL A 114 2.03 -18.36 -7.55
C VAL A 114 3.19 -19.33 -7.69
N LEU A 115 3.09 -20.51 -7.09
CA LEU A 115 4.08 -21.58 -7.26
C LEU A 115 4.18 -22.03 -8.72
N ASN A 116 5.40 -22.33 -9.15
CA ASN A 116 5.65 -22.97 -10.43
C ASN A 116 4.98 -24.36 -10.50
N ARG A 117 4.67 -24.80 -11.71
CA ARG A 117 4.00 -26.10 -11.90
C ARG A 117 4.86 -27.23 -11.33
N GLY A 118 4.27 -28.03 -10.43
CA GLY A 118 4.95 -29.14 -9.77
C GLY A 118 5.87 -28.73 -8.62
N LYS A 119 5.84 -27.46 -8.19
CA LYS A 119 6.49 -26.98 -6.98
C LYS A 119 5.50 -26.94 -5.82
N HIS A 120 6.04 -27.04 -4.61
CA HIS A 120 5.28 -27.01 -3.37
C HIS A 120 5.92 -25.98 -2.43
N TRP A 121 5.11 -25.45 -1.51
CA TRP A 121 5.66 -24.71 -0.37
C TRP A 121 6.57 -25.62 0.46
N PRO A 122 7.59 -25.07 1.14
CA PRO A 122 8.43 -25.83 2.05
C PRO A 122 7.59 -26.61 3.06
N THR A 123 7.86 -27.91 3.20
CA THR A 123 7.15 -28.81 4.13
C THR A 123 7.84 -28.91 5.50
N VAL A 124 8.75 -27.97 5.79
CA VAL A 124 9.45 -27.92 7.09
C VAL A 124 8.51 -27.47 8.19
N GLU A 125 8.80 -27.86 9.43
CA GLU A 125 8.09 -27.31 10.58
C GLU A 125 8.45 -25.84 10.75
N LEU A 126 7.46 -24.98 10.48
CA LEU A 126 7.59 -23.53 10.56
C LEU A 126 7.45 -23.06 12.01
N GLN A 127 8.04 -21.90 12.29
CA GLN A 127 7.78 -21.19 13.54
C GLN A 127 6.26 -20.93 13.72
N SER A 128 5.76 -20.93 14.96
CA SER A 128 4.32 -20.79 15.22
C SER A 128 3.71 -19.44 14.80
N VAL A 129 4.52 -18.38 14.66
CA VAL A 129 4.07 -17.01 14.34
C VAL A 129 5.14 -16.31 13.51
N ASN A 130 4.74 -15.47 12.55
CA ASN A 130 5.63 -14.68 11.68
C ASN A 130 6.69 -15.53 10.93
N ALA A 131 6.35 -16.78 10.58
CA ALA A 131 7.29 -17.72 9.99
C ALA A 131 7.70 -17.36 8.57
N VAL A 132 6.84 -16.68 7.81
CA VAL A 132 7.12 -16.33 6.41
C VAL A 132 7.15 -14.82 6.26
N ARG A 133 8.21 -14.31 5.62
CA ARG A 133 8.42 -12.89 5.36
C ARG A 133 8.70 -12.68 3.88
N VAL A 134 7.85 -11.88 3.24
CA VAL A 134 7.99 -11.52 1.83
C VAL A 134 8.36 -10.05 1.76
N ARG A 135 9.56 -9.76 1.25
CA ARG A 135 9.99 -8.39 0.98
C ARG A 135 9.59 -8.00 -0.43
N LEU A 136 8.92 -6.86 -0.57
CA LEU A 136 8.34 -6.40 -1.82
C LEU A 136 8.46 -4.88 -1.95
N ILE A 137 8.46 -4.42 -3.20
CA ILE A 137 8.44 -3.02 -3.59
C ILE A 137 7.04 -2.73 -4.15
N ALA A 138 6.30 -1.83 -3.52
CA ALA A 138 4.93 -1.49 -3.91
C ALA A 138 4.77 0.02 -4.15
N GLY A 139 3.94 0.39 -5.11
CA GLY A 139 3.66 1.77 -5.52
C GLY A 139 3.44 1.89 -7.02
N TYR A 140 2.79 2.98 -7.46
CA TYR A 140 2.63 3.29 -8.89
C TYR A 140 3.93 3.78 -9.54
N GLY A 141 4.86 4.31 -8.74
CA GLY A 141 6.18 4.74 -9.17
C GLY A 141 6.82 5.70 -8.18
N ASP A 142 8.01 6.19 -8.55
CA ASP A 142 8.85 7.02 -7.67
C ASP A 142 8.44 8.49 -7.66
N SER A 143 7.43 8.88 -8.43
CA SER A 143 6.95 10.26 -8.53
C SER A 143 5.42 10.36 -8.46
N GLY A 144 4.93 11.50 -7.96
CA GLY A 144 3.49 11.80 -7.86
C GLY A 144 2.76 11.75 -9.21
N ASP A 145 3.45 12.03 -10.32
CA ASP A 145 2.88 11.97 -11.68
C ASP A 145 2.45 10.57 -12.11
N LYS A 146 3.00 9.51 -11.48
CA LYS A 146 2.58 8.14 -11.73
C LYS A 146 1.31 7.76 -10.99
N VAL A 147 0.91 8.55 -9.99
CA VAL A 147 -0.30 8.31 -9.22
C VAL A 147 -1.51 8.79 -10.03
N PRO A 148 -2.53 7.93 -10.24
CA PRO A 148 -3.75 8.32 -10.95
C PRO A 148 -4.38 9.59 -10.41
N GLU A 149 -4.84 10.45 -11.30
CA GLU A 149 -5.42 11.76 -10.97
C GLU A 149 -6.60 11.65 -9.98
N ALA A 150 -7.44 10.62 -10.13
CA ALA A 150 -8.55 10.37 -9.20
C ALA A 150 -8.10 10.17 -7.74
N ILE A 151 -6.93 9.56 -7.52
CA ILE A 151 -6.35 9.38 -6.19
C ILE A 151 -5.84 10.72 -5.64
N LYS A 152 -5.17 11.52 -6.47
CA LYS A 152 -4.74 12.87 -6.09
C LYS A 152 -5.93 13.74 -5.68
N TRP A 153 -7.03 13.72 -6.44
CA TRP A 153 -8.26 14.41 -6.06
C TRP A 153 -8.87 13.90 -4.75
N ALA A 154 -8.88 12.59 -4.52
CA ALA A 154 -9.38 12.05 -3.25
C ALA A 154 -8.53 12.49 -2.05
N MET A 155 -7.21 12.55 -2.21
CA MET A 155 -6.31 13.11 -1.19
C MET A 155 -6.59 14.59 -0.95
N ILE A 156 -6.86 15.38 -1.99
CA ILE A 156 -7.24 16.81 -1.84
C ILE A 156 -8.55 16.95 -1.05
N LEU A 157 -9.56 16.16 -1.36
CA LEU A 157 -10.83 16.17 -0.61
C LEU A 157 -10.60 15.78 0.85
N GLN A 158 -9.74 14.80 1.11
CA GLN A 158 -9.35 14.38 2.45
C GLN A 158 -8.63 15.49 3.22
N MET A 159 -7.71 16.22 2.59
CA MET A 159 -7.03 17.36 3.21
C MET A 159 -8.03 18.48 3.55
N LYS A 160 -8.94 18.81 2.62
CA LYS A 160 -9.99 19.81 2.86
C LYS A 160 -10.85 19.46 4.05
N LEU A 161 -11.33 18.21 4.12
CA LEU A 161 -12.15 17.70 5.21
C LEU A 161 -11.52 17.85 6.61
N LEU A 162 -10.19 17.96 6.68
CA LEU A 162 -9.43 18.08 7.93
C LEU A 162 -8.98 19.51 8.23
N TYR A 163 -8.78 20.32 7.20
CA TYR A 163 -8.28 21.70 7.33
C TYR A 163 -9.43 22.70 7.50
N ASP A 164 -10.49 22.57 6.71
CA ASP A 164 -11.63 23.49 6.75
C ASP A 164 -12.73 22.98 7.70
N ASP A 165 -13.43 23.92 8.33
CA ASP A 165 -14.64 23.64 9.09
C ASP A 165 -15.87 23.57 8.16
N TYR A 166 -16.33 22.35 7.89
CA TYR A 166 -17.56 22.09 7.14
C TYR A 166 -18.75 21.83 8.05
N ARG A 167 -19.95 22.16 7.57
CA ARG A 167 -21.19 21.71 8.22
C ARG A 167 -21.33 20.20 8.09
N PRO A 168 -22.02 19.51 9.02
CA PRO A 168 -22.16 18.05 8.99
C PRO A 168 -22.67 17.51 7.64
N GLU A 169 -23.64 18.17 7.02
CA GLU A 169 -24.20 17.75 5.73
C GLU A 169 -23.24 17.92 4.55
N GLU A 170 -22.38 18.93 4.58
CA GLU A 170 -21.35 19.17 3.55
C GLU A 170 -20.21 18.18 3.70
N LYS A 171 -19.82 17.91 4.95
CA LYS A 171 -18.81 16.92 5.30
C LYS A 171 -19.16 15.55 4.75
N THR A 172 -20.39 15.07 4.97
CA THR A 172 -20.85 13.77 4.47
C THR A 172 -20.78 13.70 2.94
N LYS A 173 -21.20 14.74 2.22
CA LYS A 173 -21.13 14.77 0.74
C LYS A 173 -19.69 14.70 0.23
N LEU A 174 -18.77 15.39 0.88
CA LEU A 174 -17.34 15.37 0.54
C LEU A 174 -16.73 13.99 0.83
N GLU A 175 -17.09 13.36 1.95
CA GLU A 175 -16.67 12.00 2.27
C GLU A 175 -17.21 10.99 1.25
N GLU A 176 -18.48 11.11 0.84
CA GLU A 176 -19.08 10.29 -0.21
C GLU A 176 -18.36 10.47 -1.55
N ALA A 177 -18.10 11.72 -1.96
CA ALA A 177 -17.38 12.02 -3.20
C ALA A 177 -15.95 11.44 -3.18
N ARG A 178 -15.21 11.62 -2.07
CA ARG A 178 -13.89 11.02 -1.86
C ARG A 178 -13.95 9.50 -1.95
N ASN A 179 -14.92 8.87 -1.28
CA ASN A 179 -15.08 7.42 -1.29
C ASN A 179 -15.45 6.91 -2.69
N ALA A 180 -16.26 7.65 -3.45
CA ALA A 180 -16.63 7.30 -4.81
C ALA A 180 -15.45 7.35 -5.79
N LEU A 181 -14.55 8.33 -5.64
CA LEU A 181 -13.31 8.38 -6.43
C LEU A 181 -12.40 7.17 -6.15
N LEU A 182 -12.34 6.75 -4.87
CA LEU A 182 -11.47 5.66 -4.46
C LEU A 182 -12.07 4.26 -4.68
N SER A 183 -13.41 4.14 -4.74
CA SER A 183 -14.09 2.84 -4.85
C SER A 183 -13.80 2.12 -6.15
N MET A 184 -13.57 2.86 -7.25
CA MET A 184 -13.36 2.29 -8.58
C MET A 184 -12.12 1.39 -8.67
N ASN A 185 -11.07 1.71 -7.91
CA ASN A 185 -9.79 0.99 -7.93
C ASN A 185 -9.45 0.35 -6.57
N ARG A 186 -10.46 0.13 -5.72
CA ARG A 186 -10.29 -0.43 -4.38
C ARG A 186 -10.05 -1.94 -4.44
N VAL A 187 -9.03 -2.43 -3.75
CA VAL A 187 -8.87 -3.86 -3.48
C VAL A 187 -9.74 -4.22 -2.28
N ILE A 188 -10.70 -5.10 -2.52
CA ILE A 188 -11.59 -5.63 -1.48
C ILE A 188 -11.01 -6.99 -1.05
N PRO A 189 -10.51 -7.11 0.20
CA PRO A 189 -10.10 -8.39 0.74
C PRO A 189 -11.30 -9.34 0.71
N ILE A 190 -11.10 -10.56 0.21
CA ILE A 190 -12.12 -11.60 0.09
C ILE A 190 -12.10 -12.47 1.34
#